data_AF-A0A8H3I3B9-F1
#
_entry.id   AF-A0A8H3I3B9-F1
#
_cell.length_a   1.000
_cell.length_b   1.000
_cell.length_c   1.000
_cell.angle_alpha   90.00
_cell.angle_beta   90.00
_cell.angle_gamma   90.00
#
_symmetry.space_group_name_H-M   'P 1'
#
loop_
_entity.id
_entity.type
_entity.pdbx_description
1 polymer ?
#
loop_
_entity_poly.entity_id
_entity_poly.type
_entity_poly.pdbx_seq_one_letter_code
_entity_poly.pdbx_strand_id
1 'polypeptide(L)'
;MSILRKAMLRSLQGAWTSSPVFLRRVPLRPYVVNLKSARRYHSPNSYGIEAANAHVFEDLRKVYKSTVLDILCSLQTRYPEWTVTMAPASTGLIEYAKAGEAAAVLDIESQNVLSRLRYEPAENIRSAPGHQPGKYREQVEFGRYDYRWKDRSFIVYLFCQDWEQNTVRDSSRNTFFILHRREGDTIQNGRSVATKDLIAAASSRFADLREEDILIFDDDEWKKDTKLWKSVQRAKWEDVILDQSLKDGLTRDVEGFFDHRDDYKQFDVP
;
A
#
# COMPACT_ATOMS: atom_id res chain seq x y z
N MET A 1 31.33 -10.57 -4.10
CA MET A 1 29.96 -10.40 -4.64
C MET A 1 29.20 -11.74 -4.82
N SER A 2 29.20 -12.65 -3.83
CA SER A 2 28.49 -13.94 -3.92
C SER A 2 27.89 -14.44 -2.59
N ILE A 3 28.06 -13.71 -1.49
CA ILE A 3 27.78 -14.22 -0.14
C ILE A 3 26.47 -13.65 0.41
N LEU A 4 26.22 -12.35 0.26
CA LEU A 4 24.95 -11.72 0.68
C LEU A 4 23.72 -12.21 -0.11
N ARG A 5 23.87 -12.50 -1.42
CA ARG A 5 22.82 -13.18 -2.20
C ARG A 5 22.58 -14.63 -1.73
N LYS A 6 23.58 -15.32 -1.20
CA LYS A 6 23.46 -16.72 -0.75
C LYS A 6 22.79 -16.84 0.62
N ALA A 7 23.00 -15.87 1.52
CA ALA A 7 22.33 -15.82 2.82
C ALA A 7 20.82 -15.53 2.67
N MET A 8 20.45 -14.61 1.78
CA MET A 8 19.03 -14.29 1.50
C MET A 8 18.28 -15.42 0.79
N LEU A 9 18.93 -16.15 -0.13
CA LEU A 9 18.30 -17.29 -0.83
C LEU A 9 18.20 -18.56 0.03
N ARG A 10 19.05 -18.75 1.05
CA ARG A 10 19.00 -19.91 1.95
C ARG A 10 17.90 -19.83 3.01
N SER A 11 17.46 -18.64 3.42
CA SER A 11 16.32 -18.52 4.34
C SER A 11 14.97 -18.82 3.68
N LEU A 12 14.90 -18.78 2.34
CA LEU A 12 13.67 -18.97 1.57
C LEU A 12 13.41 -20.42 1.10
N GLN A 13 14.39 -21.33 1.17
CA GLN A 13 14.24 -22.72 0.68
C GLN A 13 14.04 -23.80 1.75
N GLY A 14 13.97 -23.45 3.04
CA GLY A 14 13.95 -24.44 4.14
C GLY A 14 12.59 -24.84 4.72
N ALA A 15 11.46 -24.27 4.28
CA ALA A 15 10.25 -24.28 5.10
C ALA A 15 8.99 -24.88 4.44
N TRP A 16 9.09 -25.95 3.66
CA TRP A 16 7.91 -26.78 3.34
C TRP A 16 8.30 -28.25 3.20
N THR A 17 8.14 -29.03 4.28
CA THR A 17 7.52 -30.38 4.29
C THR A 17 7.56 -31.02 5.70
N SER A 18 6.37 -31.29 6.24
CA SER A 18 6.00 -32.43 7.12
C SER A 18 6.19 -32.38 8.67
N SER A 19 5.11 -31.98 9.35
CA SER A 19 4.45 -32.57 10.57
C SER A 19 5.06 -32.43 11.99
N PRO A 20 4.29 -32.53 13.12
CA PRO A 20 2.84 -32.36 13.35
C PRO A 20 2.49 -31.30 14.43
N VAL A 21 1.20 -30.96 14.49
CA VAL A 21 0.56 -29.95 15.34
C VAL A 21 0.39 -30.42 16.80
N PHE A 22 0.76 -29.56 17.76
CA PHE A 22 0.21 -29.57 19.13
C PHE A 22 -0.15 -28.13 19.55
N LEU A 23 -1.45 -27.80 19.45
CA LEU A 23 -2.02 -26.52 19.88
C LEU A 23 -2.25 -26.53 21.39
N ARG A 24 -1.48 -25.74 22.15
CA ARG A 24 -1.88 -25.32 23.50
C ARG A 24 -2.90 -24.18 23.38
N ARG A 25 -4.13 -24.43 23.88
CA ARG A 25 -5.23 -23.46 23.94
C ARG A 25 -4.87 -22.32 24.91
N VAL A 26 -4.85 -21.09 24.40
CA VAL A 26 -4.97 -19.86 25.20
C VAL A 26 -6.47 -19.55 25.35
N PRO A 27 -7.01 -19.32 26.57
CA PRO A 27 -8.43 -19.04 26.74
C PRO A 27 -8.74 -17.61 26.31
N LEU A 28 -9.53 -17.48 25.23
CA LEU A 28 -10.18 -16.23 24.85
C LEU A 28 -11.25 -15.89 25.91
N ARG A 29 -11.13 -14.72 26.54
CA ARG A 29 -12.23 -14.14 27.34
C ARG A 29 -13.38 -13.80 26.38
N PRO A 30 -14.60 -14.34 26.56
CA PRO A 30 -15.72 -13.95 25.73
C PRO A 30 -16.20 -12.54 26.12
N TYR A 31 -16.24 -11.63 25.15
CA TYR A 31 -17.08 -10.44 25.23
C TYR A 31 -18.54 -10.91 25.24
N VAL A 32 -19.16 -10.92 26.42
CA VAL A 32 -20.59 -11.18 26.57
C VAL A 32 -21.34 -9.91 26.21
N VAL A 33 -21.86 -9.84 24.98
CA VAL A 33 -22.93 -8.89 24.65
C VAL A 33 -24.20 -9.41 25.33
N ASN A 34 -24.72 -8.65 26.29
CA ASN A 34 -25.90 -8.99 27.06
C ASN A 34 -27.15 -8.83 26.18
N LEU A 35 -27.51 -9.89 25.43
CA LEU A 35 -28.74 -9.98 24.64
C LEU A 35 -29.95 -10.33 25.53
N LYS A 36 -30.27 -9.49 26.52
CA LYS A 36 -31.55 -9.56 27.25
C LYS A 36 -32.66 -8.79 26.53
N SER A 37 -32.91 -9.15 25.28
CA SER A 37 -34.17 -8.84 24.57
C SER A 37 -34.32 -9.60 23.24
N ALA A 38 -33.78 -10.82 23.14
CA ALA A 38 -34.05 -11.67 21.98
C ALA A 38 -35.42 -12.38 22.15
N ARG A 39 -36.51 -11.74 21.69
CA ARG A 39 -37.73 -12.50 21.36
C ARG A 39 -37.37 -13.46 20.23
N ARG A 40 -37.68 -14.75 20.42
CA ARG A 40 -37.44 -15.81 19.44
C ARG A 40 -38.12 -15.46 18.12
N TYR A 41 -37.35 -15.08 17.11
CA TYR A 41 -37.83 -15.08 15.73
C TYR A 41 -37.67 -16.50 15.19
N HIS A 42 -38.80 -17.20 15.03
CA HIS A 42 -38.88 -18.35 14.13
C HIS A 42 -38.57 -17.89 12.71
N SER A 43 -37.73 -18.65 12.01
CA SER A 43 -37.33 -18.38 10.62
C SER A 43 -38.51 -18.47 9.66
N PRO A 44 -38.72 -17.44 8.81
CA PRO A 44 -39.50 -17.60 7.59
C PRO A 44 -38.71 -17.07 6.39
N ASN A 45 -38.45 -17.94 5.41
CA ASN A 45 -38.09 -17.66 4.01
C ASN A 45 -36.90 -16.72 3.73
N SER A 46 -35.94 -17.22 2.94
CA SER A 46 -34.76 -16.51 2.43
C SER A 46 -35.05 -15.17 1.74
N TYR A 47 -36.28 -14.95 1.24
CA TYR A 47 -36.73 -13.67 0.69
C TYR A 47 -36.88 -12.53 1.73
N GLY A 48 -37.06 -12.84 3.02
CA GLY A 48 -37.21 -11.83 4.08
C GLY A 48 -35.88 -11.30 4.64
N ILE A 49 -34.80 -12.06 4.49
CA ILE A 49 -33.46 -11.71 5.03
C ILE A 49 -32.82 -10.58 4.20
N GLU A 50 -33.00 -10.57 2.87
CA GLU A 50 -32.52 -9.46 2.02
C GLU A 50 -33.22 -8.14 2.34
N ALA A 51 -34.55 -8.15 2.51
CA ALA A 51 -35.31 -6.96 2.85
C ALA A 51 -34.96 -6.42 4.25
N ALA A 52 -34.79 -7.31 5.24
CA ALA A 52 -34.41 -6.91 6.60
C ALA A 52 -32.98 -6.34 6.68
N ASN A 53 -32.04 -6.82 5.85
CA ASN A 53 -30.66 -6.36 5.84
C ASN A 53 -30.42 -5.08 5.03
N ALA A 54 -31.30 -4.74 4.07
CA ALA A 54 -31.21 -3.49 3.32
C ALA A 54 -31.30 -2.27 4.25
N HIS A 55 -32.12 -2.35 5.29
CA HIS A 55 -32.27 -1.29 6.29
C HIS A 55 -31.05 -1.15 7.21
N VAL A 56 -30.33 -2.25 7.51
CA VAL A 56 -29.15 -2.22 8.39
C VAL A 56 -28.03 -1.39 7.78
N PHE A 57 -27.74 -1.54 6.49
CA PHE A 57 -26.72 -0.73 5.83
C PHE A 57 -27.14 0.73 5.72
N GLU A 58 -28.42 1.00 5.46
CA GLU A 58 -28.94 2.36 5.37
C GLU A 58 -28.92 3.07 6.73
N ASP A 59 -29.22 2.37 7.81
CA ASP A 59 -29.14 2.90 9.17
C ASP A 59 -27.69 3.08 9.62
N LEU A 60 -26.79 2.16 9.25
CA LEU A 60 -25.35 2.34 9.49
C LEU A 60 -24.78 3.52 8.71
N ARG A 61 -25.25 3.81 7.49
CA ARG A 61 -24.84 5.00 6.71
C ARG A 61 -25.25 6.31 7.38
N LYS A 62 -26.43 6.36 8.01
CA LYS A 62 -26.89 7.55 8.75
C LYS A 62 -25.99 7.85 9.95
N VAL A 63 -25.42 6.81 10.57
CA VAL A 63 -24.56 6.93 11.75
C VAL A 63 -23.08 7.09 11.38
N TYR A 64 -22.62 6.41 10.32
CA TYR A 64 -21.24 6.39 9.88
C TYR A 64 -21.05 7.21 8.60
N LYS A 65 -20.70 8.50 8.78
CA LYS A 65 -20.35 9.38 7.66
C LYS A 65 -18.94 9.05 7.16
N SER A 66 -18.84 8.68 5.89
CA SER A 66 -17.56 8.39 5.25
C SER A 66 -17.59 8.89 3.81
N THR A 67 -16.76 9.90 3.52
CA THR A 67 -16.63 10.46 2.17
C THR A 67 -16.31 9.39 1.12
N VAL A 68 -15.53 8.37 1.50
CA VAL A 68 -15.21 7.23 0.63
C VAL A 68 -16.45 6.41 0.29
N LEU A 69 -17.32 6.15 1.26
CA LEU A 69 -18.58 5.45 1.02
C LEU A 69 -19.54 6.29 0.18
N ASP A 70 -19.59 7.61 0.40
CA ASP A 70 -20.41 8.53 -0.38
C ASP A 70 -19.96 8.57 -1.86
N ILE A 71 -18.64 8.63 -2.09
CA ILE A 71 -18.05 8.55 -3.44
C ILE A 71 -18.38 7.20 -4.08
N LEU A 72 -18.16 6.08 -3.35
CA LEU A 72 -18.47 4.74 -3.85
C LEU A 72 -19.93 4.62 -4.27
N CYS A 73 -20.87 5.06 -3.42
CA CYS A 73 -22.30 5.00 -3.71
C CYS A 73 -22.68 5.89 -4.89
N SER A 74 -22.10 7.09 -4.98
CA SER A 74 -22.32 8.02 -6.10
C SER A 74 -21.85 7.40 -7.42
N LEU A 75 -20.67 6.77 -7.44
CA LEU A 75 -20.13 6.08 -8.61
C LEU A 75 -20.99 4.88 -9.00
N GLN A 76 -21.40 4.05 -8.05
CA GLN A 76 -22.27 2.89 -8.31
C GLN A 76 -23.65 3.30 -8.86
N THR A 77 -24.20 4.41 -8.36
CA THR A 77 -25.48 4.96 -8.84
C THR A 77 -25.35 5.54 -10.24
N ARG A 78 -24.24 6.23 -10.53
CA ARG A 78 -24.01 6.86 -11.83
C ARG A 78 -23.63 5.85 -12.93
N TYR A 79 -22.97 4.75 -12.56
CA TYR A 79 -22.48 3.72 -13.47
C TYR A 79 -23.01 2.34 -13.11
N PRO A 80 -24.33 2.09 -13.23
CA PRO A 80 -24.94 0.81 -12.83
C PRO A 80 -24.39 -0.40 -13.62
N GLU A 81 -24.08 -0.19 -14.90
CA GLU A 81 -23.51 -1.20 -15.80
C GLU A 81 -22.02 -1.46 -15.59
N TRP A 82 -21.40 -0.77 -14.64
CA TRP A 82 -19.98 -0.90 -14.34
C TRP A 82 -19.79 -1.57 -12.98
N THR A 83 -18.64 -2.20 -12.83
CA THR A 83 -18.12 -2.59 -11.52
C THR A 83 -17.28 -1.45 -10.99
N VAL A 84 -17.34 -1.21 -9.68
CA VAL A 84 -16.50 -0.23 -8.99
C VAL A 84 -15.65 -0.99 -7.98
N THR A 85 -14.33 -0.96 -8.15
CA THR A 85 -13.38 -1.59 -7.24
C THR A 85 -12.54 -0.52 -6.57
N MET A 86 -12.46 -0.55 -5.24
CA MET A 86 -11.56 0.32 -4.49
C MET A 86 -10.18 -0.33 -4.35
N ALA A 87 -9.13 0.46 -4.51
CA ALA A 87 -7.75 0.05 -4.28
C ALA A 87 -6.96 1.18 -3.57
N PRO A 88 -6.01 0.85 -2.69
CA PRO A 88 -5.20 1.86 -2.02
C PRO A 88 -4.20 2.52 -2.98
N ALA A 89 -3.72 3.71 -2.62
CA ALA A 89 -2.67 4.43 -3.33
C ALA A 89 -1.43 3.58 -3.63
N SER A 90 -1.08 2.70 -2.68
CA SER A 90 0.06 1.78 -2.78
C SER A 90 -0.01 0.80 -3.96
N THR A 91 -1.17 0.69 -4.61
CA THR A 91 -1.32 -0.01 -5.90
C THR A 91 -0.46 0.63 -6.99
N GLY A 92 -0.19 1.94 -6.89
CA GLY A 92 0.73 2.66 -7.77
C GLY A 92 0.22 2.82 -9.21
N LEU A 93 -1.09 2.96 -9.45
CA LEU A 93 -1.65 2.98 -10.81
C LEU A 93 -1.11 4.13 -11.68
N ILE A 94 -0.89 5.31 -11.07
CA ILE A 94 -0.37 6.48 -11.79
C ILE A 94 1.12 6.30 -12.08
N GLU A 95 1.88 5.79 -11.13
CA GLU A 95 3.30 5.45 -11.26
C GLU A 95 3.51 4.36 -12.31
N TYR A 96 2.63 3.36 -12.33
CA TYR A 96 2.63 2.28 -13.31
C TYR A 96 2.42 2.82 -14.73
N ALA A 97 1.49 3.77 -14.91
CA ALA A 97 1.30 4.44 -16.19
C ALA A 97 2.50 5.34 -16.57
N LYS A 98 3.06 6.09 -15.61
CA LYS A 98 4.27 6.90 -15.82
C LYS A 98 5.49 6.07 -16.23
N ALA A 99 5.56 4.81 -15.79
CA ALA A 99 6.58 3.86 -16.19
C ALA A 99 6.41 3.33 -17.63
N GLY A 100 5.32 3.70 -18.32
CA GLY A 100 5.02 3.28 -19.69
C GLY A 100 4.30 1.93 -19.79
N GLU A 101 3.96 1.30 -18.66
CA GLU A 101 3.28 0.00 -18.63
C GLU A 101 1.77 0.11 -18.90
N ALA A 102 1.22 1.32 -18.76
CA ALA A 102 -0.16 1.68 -19.04
C ALA A 102 -0.24 3.14 -19.51
N ALA A 103 -1.39 3.54 -20.05
CA ALA A 103 -1.67 4.94 -20.35
C ALA A 103 -2.72 5.47 -19.37
N ALA A 104 -2.43 6.60 -18.73
CA ALA A 104 -3.37 7.32 -17.87
C ALA A 104 -3.48 8.77 -18.33
N VAL A 105 -4.65 9.16 -18.81
CA VAL A 105 -4.92 10.53 -19.26
C VAL A 105 -5.85 11.19 -18.26
N LEU A 106 -5.38 12.25 -17.60
CA LEU A 106 -6.18 13.05 -16.69
C LEU A 106 -7.22 13.86 -17.48
N ASP A 107 -8.47 13.80 -17.06
CA ASP A 107 -9.59 14.53 -17.66
C ASP A 107 -9.62 15.98 -17.15
N ILE A 108 -8.79 16.86 -17.72
CA ILE A 108 -8.58 18.25 -17.26
C ILE A 108 -9.72 19.19 -17.69
N GLU A 109 -10.45 18.87 -18.75
CA GLU A 109 -11.43 19.79 -19.35
C GLU A 109 -12.77 19.82 -18.62
N SER A 110 -13.03 18.81 -17.79
CA SER A 110 -14.22 18.75 -16.98
C SER A 110 -13.89 19.18 -15.55
N GLN A 111 -14.88 19.70 -14.81
CA GLN A 111 -14.77 19.93 -13.36
C GLN A 111 -14.53 18.64 -12.54
N ASN A 112 -14.05 17.57 -13.17
CA ASN A 112 -13.70 16.28 -12.61
C ASN A 112 -12.26 16.22 -12.07
N VAL A 113 -11.56 17.36 -12.03
CA VAL A 113 -10.24 17.50 -11.43
C VAL A 113 -10.25 18.60 -10.39
N LEU A 114 -9.88 18.24 -9.18
CA LEU A 114 -9.49 19.14 -8.11
C LEU A 114 -7.99 18.92 -7.88
N SER A 115 -7.20 19.91 -8.26
CA SER A 115 -5.76 19.91 -8.02
C SER A 115 -5.38 21.00 -7.01
N ARG A 116 -4.29 20.76 -6.29
CA ARG A 116 -3.69 21.67 -5.33
C ARG A 116 -2.29 22.02 -5.81
N LEU A 117 -2.01 23.32 -5.92
CA LEU A 117 -0.67 23.80 -6.19
C LEU A 117 0.08 23.93 -4.85
N ARG A 118 1.16 23.16 -4.68
CA ARG A 118 2.05 23.21 -3.52
C ARG A 118 3.38 23.82 -3.93
N TYR A 119 3.91 24.74 -3.13
CA TYR A 119 5.29 25.19 -3.27
C TYR A 119 6.17 24.35 -2.35
N GLU A 120 7.07 23.57 -2.94
CA GLU A 120 8.09 22.82 -2.21
C GLU A 120 9.35 23.70 -2.14
N PRO A 121 9.74 24.19 -0.96
CA PRO A 121 10.97 24.97 -0.82
C PRO A 121 12.18 24.13 -1.25
N ALA A 122 13.24 24.77 -1.72
CA ALA A 122 14.44 24.06 -2.13
C ALA A 122 15.04 23.27 -0.95
N GLU A 123 15.40 22.01 -1.20
CA GLU A 123 16.12 21.18 -0.23
C GLU A 123 17.46 21.88 0.11
N ASN A 124 17.73 22.03 1.41
CA ASN A 124 18.97 22.58 1.96
C ASN A 124 19.23 24.08 1.70
N ILE A 125 18.34 24.95 2.22
CA ILE A 125 18.58 26.41 2.35
C ILE A 125 19.91 26.72 3.06
N ARG A 126 20.45 25.77 3.86
CA ARG A 126 21.68 25.97 4.66
C ARG A 126 22.99 25.53 3.97
N SER A 127 22.98 24.84 2.83
CA SER A 127 24.19 24.13 2.36
C SER A 127 24.60 24.32 0.88
N ALA A 128 23.93 25.19 0.10
CA ALA A 128 24.32 25.46 -1.28
C ALA A 128 24.67 26.95 -1.50
N PRO A 129 25.83 27.29 -2.10
CA PRO A 129 26.09 28.63 -2.61
C PRO A 129 25.18 28.85 -3.82
N GLY A 130 24.10 29.62 -3.61
CA GLY A 130 23.08 29.90 -4.61
C GLY A 130 21.70 29.60 -4.07
N HIS A 131 20.92 30.64 -3.83
CA HIS A 131 19.49 30.51 -3.52
C HIS A 131 18.80 29.92 -4.76
N GLN A 132 18.62 28.60 -4.80
CA GLN A 132 17.72 28.02 -5.77
C GLN A 132 16.28 28.25 -5.27
N PRO A 133 15.40 28.85 -6.09
CA PRO A 133 13.99 28.93 -5.74
C PRO A 133 13.42 27.52 -5.61
N GLY A 134 12.44 27.36 -4.71
CA GLY A 134 11.67 26.14 -4.58
C GLY A 134 10.88 25.83 -5.86
N LYS A 135 10.30 24.62 -5.91
CA LYS A 135 9.55 24.15 -7.06
C LYS A 135 8.06 24.14 -6.75
N TYR A 136 7.27 24.60 -7.70
CA TYR A 136 5.83 24.34 -7.65
C TYR A 136 5.57 22.90 -8.08
N ARG A 137 4.73 22.21 -7.30
CA ARG A 137 4.26 20.87 -7.58
C ARG A 137 2.75 20.89 -7.56
N GLU A 138 2.15 20.49 -8.67
CA GLU A 138 0.72 20.26 -8.73
C GLU A 138 0.42 18.84 -8.23
N GLN A 139 -0.48 18.76 -7.26
CA GLN A 139 -0.96 17.51 -6.68
C GLN A 139 -2.43 17.35 -7.02
N VAL A 140 -2.79 16.27 -7.71
CA VAL A 140 -4.19 15.93 -7.97
C VAL A 140 -4.78 15.39 -6.67
N GLU A 141 -5.74 16.12 -6.10
CA GLU A 141 -6.46 15.75 -4.87
C GLU A 141 -7.68 14.91 -5.20
N PHE A 142 -8.41 15.27 -6.25
CA PHE A 142 -9.46 14.45 -6.82
C PHE A 142 -9.35 14.51 -8.34
N GLY A 143 -9.40 13.37 -9.02
CA GLY A 143 -9.22 13.37 -10.47
C GLY A 143 -9.79 12.13 -11.12
N ARG A 144 -10.40 12.32 -12.29
CA ARG A 144 -10.78 11.24 -13.21
C ARG A 144 -9.69 11.03 -14.26
N TYR A 145 -9.31 9.77 -14.46
CA TYR A 145 -8.39 9.34 -15.49
C TYR A 145 -9.09 8.38 -16.44
N ASP A 146 -8.91 8.61 -17.74
CA ASP A 146 -9.14 7.58 -18.74
C ASP A 146 -7.89 6.71 -18.79
N TYR A 147 -8.05 5.46 -18.36
CA TYR A 147 -6.94 4.55 -18.10
C TYR A 147 -6.98 3.37 -19.07
N ARG A 148 -5.88 3.10 -19.76
CA ARG A 148 -5.76 1.97 -20.71
C ARG A 148 -4.59 1.10 -20.31
N TRP A 149 -4.86 -0.20 -20.25
CA TRP A 149 -3.83 -1.20 -19.98
C TRP A 149 -4.09 -2.44 -20.82
N LYS A 150 -3.09 -2.84 -21.61
CA LYS A 150 -3.22 -3.85 -22.66
C LYS A 150 -4.36 -3.46 -23.63
N ASP A 151 -5.28 -4.38 -23.89
CA ASP A 151 -6.47 -4.25 -24.70
C ASP A 151 -7.71 -3.78 -23.92
N ARG A 152 -7.55 -3.38 -22.65
CA ARG A 152 -8.64 -3.01 -21.74
C ARG A 152 -8.63 -1.52 -21.41
N SER A 153 -9.83 -0.98 -21.20
CA SER A 153 -10.05 0.41 -20.79
C SER A 153 -10.80 0.48 -19.47
N PHE A 154 -10.39 1.41 -18.62
CA PHE A 154 -10.93 1.65 -17.29
C PHE A 154 -11.18 3.15 -17.10
N ILE A 155 -12.11 3.49 -16.22
CA ILE A 155 -12.19 4.85 -15.65
C ILE A 155 -11.62 4.75 -14.24
N VAL A 156 -10.59 5.55 -13.94
CA VAL A 156 -9.96 5.55 -12.61
C VAL A 156 -10.20 6.90 -11.97
N TYR A 157 -10.86 6.91 -10.82
CA TYR A 157 -10.89 8.08 -9.96
C TYR A 157 -9.81 7.97 -8.88
N LEU A 158 -9.07 9.04 -8.66
CA LEU A 158 -8.18 9.22 -7.52
C LEU A 158 -8.85 10.16 -6.53
N PHE A 159 -8.86 9.81 -5.25
CA PHE A 159 -9.28 10.68 -4.15
C PHE A 159 -8.24 10.71 -3.05
N CYS A 160 -7.74 11.90 -2.73
CA CYS A 160 -6.84 12.20 -1.64
C CYS A 160 -7.65 12.60 -0.40
N GLN A 161 -7.46 11.87 0.70
CA GLN A 161 -8.19 12.13 1.95
C GLN A 161 -7.57 13.24 2.81
N ASP A 162 -6.32 13.64 2.55
CA ASP A 162 -5.60 14.60 3.39
C ASP A 162 -5.87 16.06 2.97
N TRP A 163 -7.16 16.40 2.94
CA TRP A 163 -7.60 17.75 2.60
C TRP A 163 -7.31 18.78 3.70
N GLU A 164 -7.20 18.35 4.97
CA GLU A 164 -7.07 19.20 6.16
C GLU A 164 -5.70 19.20 6.86
N GLN A 165 -4.90 18.15 6.70
CA GLN A 165 -3.64 18.02 7.44
C GLN A 165 -2.49 18.44 6.54
N ASN A 166 -1.85 19.56 6.91
CA ASN A 166 -0.60 20.08 6.34
C ASN A 166 0.61 19.16 6.60
N THR A 167 0.36 17.87 6.76
CA THR A 167 1.37 16.86 6.98
C THR A 167 1.66 16.25 5.61
N VAL A 168 2.94 16.22 5.22
CA VAL A 168 3.43 15.55 3.99
C VAL A 168 3.26 14.01 4.11
N ARG A 169 2.42 13.56 5.04
CA ARG A 169 2.66 12.40 5.88
C ARG A 169 2.34 11.09 5.22
N ASP A 170 1.48 11.04 4.20
CA ASP A 170 1.10 9.76 3.64
C ASP A 170 0.24 9.90 2.38
N SER A 171 0.84 9.87 1.19
CA SER A 171 0.09 9.59 -0.06
C SER A 171 -0.67 8.24 0.01
N SER A 172 -0.35 7.44 1.01
CA SER A 172 -0.95 6.20 1.52
C SER A 172 -2.45 6.27 1.83
N ARG A 173 -3.02 7.45 2.10
CA ARG A 173 -4.47 7.62 2.28
C ARG A 173 -5.25 7.87 0.99
N ASN A 174 -4.55 8.00 -0.14
CA ASN A 174 -5.25 8.12 -1.41
C ASN A 174 -5.96 6.80 -1.74
N THR A 175 -7.15 6.93 -2.30
CA THR A 175 -7.96 5.79 -2.73
C THR A 175 -8.22 5.91 -4.22
N PHE A 176 -7.95 4.81 -4.94
CA PHE A 176 -8.40 4.65 -6.31
C PHE A 176 -9.79 4.00 -6.33
N PHE A 177 -10.68 4.53 -7.15
CA PHE A 177 -11.91 3.85 -7.56
C PHE A 177 -11.78 3.49 -9.03
N ILE A 178 -11.66 2.20 -9.31
CA ILE A 178 -11.43 1.66 -10.64
C ILE A 178 -12.76 1.12 -11.17
N LEU A 179 -13.21 1.70 -12.27
CA LEU A 179 -14.43 1.32 -12.94
C LEU A 179 -14.11 0.53 -14.20
N HIS A 180 -14.76 -0.62 -14.33
CA HIS A 180 -14.71 -1.46 -15.53
C HIS A 180 -16.12 -1.92 -15.91
N ARG A 181 -16.47 -1.92 -17.20
CA ARG A 181 -17.78 -2.39 -17.66
C ARG A 181 -18.00 -3.84 -17.25
N ARG A 182 -19.22 -4.17 -16.82
CA ARG A 182 -19.62 -5.55 -16.51
C ARG A 182 -19.72 -6.40 -17.78
N GLU A 183 -20.17 -5.78 -18.86
CA GLU A 183 -20.29 -6.43 -20.17
C GLU A 183 -18.91 -6.90 -20.67
N GLY A 184 -18.80 -8.19 -21.00
CA GLY A 184 -17.56 -8.79 -21.49
C GLY A 184 -16.53 -9.13 -20.39
N ASP A 185 -16.85 -8.94 -19.12
CA ASP A 185 -15.98 -9.27 -18.00
C ASP A 185 -16.50 -10.44 -17.16
N THR A 186 -15.58 -11.19 -16.55
CA THR A 186 -15.93 -12.24 -15.60
C THR A 186 -15.98 -11.64 -14.20
N ILE A 187 -17.12 -11.75 -13.52
CA ILE A 187 -17.27 -11.28 -12.14
C ILE A 187 -17.06 -12.44 -11.16
N GLN A 188 -16.04 -12.32 -10.30
CA GLN A 188 -15.75 -13.30 -9.24
C GLN A 188 -15.82 -12.64 -7.88
N ASN A 189 -16.69 -13.15 -7.00
CA ASN A 189 -16.94 -12.60 -5.67
C ASN A 189 -17.31 -11.11 -5.69
N GLY A 190 -18.16 -10.71 -6.66
CA GLY A 190 -18.60 -9.32 -6.83
C GLY A 190 -17.53 -8.37 -7.39
N ARG A 191 -16.40 -8.89 -7.89
CA ARG A 191 -15.30 -8.09 -8.43
C ARG A 191 -14.97 -8.49 -9.87
N SER A 192 -14.67 -7.49 -10.67
CA SER A 192 -14.15 -7.62 -12.04
C SER A 192 -12.80 -8.36 -12.04
N VAL A 193 -12.68 -9.44 -12.83
CA VAL A 193 -11.38 -10.10 -13.07
C VAL A 193 -10.42 -9.14 -13.75
N ALA A 194 -10.91 -8.35 -14.72
CA ALA A 194 -10.08 -7.34 -15.39
C ALA A 194 -9.43 -6.33 -14.44
N THR A 195 -10.19 -5.89 -13.43
CA THR A 195 -9.71 -4.94 -12.43
C THR A 195 -8.73 -5.60 -11.46
N LYS A 196 -8.96 -6.87 -11.08
CA LYS A 196 -8.02 -7.64 -10.26
C LYS A 196 -6.68 -7.82 -10.96
N ASP A 197 -6.70 -8.16 -12.25
CA ASP A 197 -5.48 -8.33 -13.05
C ASP A 197 -4.66 -7.03 -13.11
N LEU A 198 -5.34 -5.89 -13.32
CA LEU A 198 -4.70 -4.58 -13.34
C LEU A 198 -4.07 -4.24 -11.99
N ILE A 199 -4.81 -4.41 -10.88
CA ILE A 199 -4.30 -4.16 -9.53
C ILE A 199 -3.08 -5.03 -9.24
N ALA A 200 -3.11 -6.31 -9.61
CA ALA A 200 -2.00 -7.24 -9.39
C ALA A 200 -0.77 -6.85 -10.21
N ALA A 201 -0.94 -6.49 -11.49
CA ALA A 201 0.15 -6.04 -12.35
C ALA A 201 0.80 -4.75 -11.84
N ALA A 202 -0.02 -3.75 -11.48
CA ALA A 202 0.49 -2.49 -10.96
C ALA A 202 1.19 -2.68 -9.60
N SER A 203 0.57 -3.42 -8.66
CA SER A 203 1.14 -3.64 -7.33
C SER A 203 2.44 -4.44 -7.35
N SER A 204 2.53 -5.48 -8.21
CA SER A 204 3.72 -6.33 -8.31
C SER A 204 4.94 -5.57 -8.83
N ARG A 205 4.73 -4.61 -9.74
CA ARG A 205 5.81 -3.74 -10.25
C ARG A 205 6.56 -2.99 -9.15
N PHE A 206 5.87 -2.67 -8.06
CA PHE A 206 6.43 -1.97 -6.90
C PHE A 206 6.75 -2.90 -5.73
N ALA A 207 6.39 -4.18 -5.80
CA ALA A 207 6.78 -5.18 -4.81
C ALA A 207 8.29 -5.45 -4.85
N ASP A 208 8.89 -5.47 -6.05
CA ASP A 208 10.33 -5.71 -6.25
C ASP A 208 11.20 -4.47 -5.98
N LEU A 209 10.61 -3.27 -6.00
CA LEU A 209 11.32 -2.00 -5.74
C LEU A 209 11.57 -1.73 -4.23
N ARG A 210 11.33 -2.71 -3.36
CA ARG A 210 11.41 -2.53 -1.90
C ARG A 210 12.79 -2.81 -1.31
N GLU A 211 13.74 -3.33 -2.08
CA GLU A 211 15.04 -3.78 -1.54
C GLU A 211 16.24 -2.85 -1.82
N GLU A 212 16.05 -1.73 -2.54
CA GLU A 212 17.16 -0.91 -3.04
C GLU A 212 17.21 0.52 -2.47
N ASP A 213 16.88 0.71 -1.19
CA ASP A 213 16.93 2.04 -0.55
C ASP A 213 17.56 1.99 0.83
N ILE A 214 18.36 3.01 1.15
CA ILE A 214 18.77 3.30 2.53
C ILE A 214 17.71 4.20 3.14
N LEU A 215 17.27 3.89 4.36
CA LEU A 215 16.38 4.75 5.12
C LEU A 215 17.22 5.75 5.93
N ILE A 216 16.95 7.05 5.73
CA ILE A 216 17.51 8.15 6.51
C ILE A 216 16.40 8.70 7.38
N PHE A 217 16.67 8.87 8.67
CA PHE A 217 15.74 9.54 9.58
C PHE A 217 16.02 11.04 9.59
N ASP A 218 15.07 11.85 9.12
CA ASP A 218 15.17 13.31 8.98
C ASP A 218 13.79 13.95 9.10
N ASP A 219 13.69 15.11 9.76
CA ASP A 219 12.42 15.81 10.06
C ASP A 219 11.32 14.89 10.66
N ASP A 220 11.67 14.11 11.68
CA ASP A 220 10.78 13.15 12.35
C ASP A 220 10.22 12.04 11.44
N GLU A 221 10.83 11.78 10.27
CA GLU A 221 10.39 10.74 9.36
C GLU A 221 11.54 9.91 8.77
N TRP A 222 11.24 8.66 8.41
CA TRP A 222 12.15 7.80 7.65
C TRP A 222 11.93 8.05 6.15
N LYS A 223 12.93 8.63 5.49
CA LYS A 223 12.96 8.88 4.04
C LYS A 223 13.84 7.84 3.36
N LYS A 224 13.45 7.40 2.16
CA LYS A 224 14.28 6.57 1.29
C LYS A 224 15.27 7.43 0.52
N ASP A 225 16.55 7.08 0.58
CA ASP A 225 17.59 7.69 -0.25
C ASP A 225 18.25 6.65 -1.16
N THR A 226 17.70 6.53 -2.37
CA THR A 226 18.22 5.65 -3.42
C THR A 226 19.59 6.11 -3.94
N LYS A 227 19.92 7.42 -3.87
CA LYS A 227 21.23 7.93 -4.32
C LYS A 227 22.31 7.47 -3.34
N LEU A 228 22.05 7.59 -2.05
CA LEU A 228 22.93 7.09 -1.01
C LEU A 228 23.09 5.57 -1.11
N TRP A 229 22.00 4.82 -1.30
CA TRP A 229 22.06 3.39 -1.57
C TRP A 229 23.03 3.06 -2.70
N LYS A 230 22.86 3.68 -3.88
CA LYS A 230 23.75 3.47 -5.04
C LYS A 230 25.21 3.85 -4.77
N SER A 231 25.46 4.83 -3.90
CA SER A 231 26.80 5.21 -3.48
C SER A 231 27.43 4.14 -2.58
N VAL A 232 26.69 3.67 -1.57
CA VAL A 232 27.14 2.65 -0.63
C VAL A 232 27.41 1.32 -1.33
N GLN A 233 26.61 0.95 -2.34
CA GLN A 233 26.84 -0.27 -3.13
C GLN A 233 28.21 -0.33 -3.83
N ARG A 234 28.90 0.80 -3.99
CA ARG A 234 30.24 0.86 -4.58
C ARG A 234 31.37 0.73 -3.56
N ALA A 235 31.07 0.84 -2.26
CA ALA A 235 32.08 0.77 -1.21
C ALA A 235 32.58 -0.68 -1.02
N LYS A 236 33.88 -0.83 -0.79
CA LYS A 236 34.49 -2.13 -0.49
C LYS A 236 35.31 -2.07 0.79
N TRP A 237 35.44 -3.22 1.46
CA TRP A 237 36.28 -3.36 2.66
C TRP A 237 37.77 -3.07 2.41
N GLU A 238 38.24 -3.22 1.16
CA GLU A 238 39.61 -2.86 0.76
C GLU A 238 39.85 -1.34 0.80
N ASP A 239 38.81 -0.53 0.59
CA ASP A 239 38.90 0.94 0.58
C ASP A 239 38.90 1.55 2.00
N VAL A 240 38.60 0.75 3.03
CA VAL A 240 38.55 1.18 4.43
C VAL A 240 39.93 1.02 5.07
N ILE A 241 40.54 2.09 5.57
CA ILE A 241 41.86 2.04 6.20
C ILE A 241 41.70 1.67 7.69
N LEU A 242 41.66 0.37 7.96
CA LEU A 242 41.66 -0.24 9.29
C LEU A 242 42.54 -1.50 9.29
N ASP A 243 43.04 -1.90 10.45
CA ASP A 243 43.80 -3.13 10.60
C ASP A 243 42.97 -4.36 10.18
N GLN A 244 43.60 -5.29 9.46
CA GLN A 244 42.90 -6.44 8.90
C GLN A 244 42.24 -7.31 9.99
N SER A 245 42.90 -7.50 11.12
CA SER A 245 42.36 -8.26 12.26
C SER A 245 41.08 -7.63 12.83
N LEU A 246 40.97 -6.30 12.82
CA LEU A 246 39.77 -5.59 13.27
C LEU A 246 38.62 -5.74 12.27
N LYS A 247 38.91 -5.66 10.97
CA LYS A 247 37.90 -5.90 9.90
C LYS A 247 37.32 -7.31 9.99
N ASP A 248 38.19 -8.30 10.18
CA ASP A 248 37.80 -9.70 10.31
C ASP A 248 36.98 -9.94 11.59
N GLY A 249 37.36 -9.27 12.69
CA GLY A 249 36.62 -9.29 13.95
C GLY A 249 35.20 -8.74 13.80
N LEU A 250 35.06 -7.52 13.27
CA LEU A 250 33.76 -6.89 13.04
C LEU A 250 32.85 -7.72 12.14
N THR A 251 33.40 -8.31 11.08
CA THR A 251 32.63 -9.16 10.17
C THR A 251 32.09 -10.38 10.90
N ARG A 252 32.95 -11.06 11.68
CA ARG A 252 32.57 -12.23 12.46
C ARG A 252 31.53 -11.91 13.53
N ASP A 253 31.67 -10.78 14.22
CA ASP A 253 30.74 -10.38 15.28
C ASP A 253 29.35 -10.09 14.71
N VAL A 254 29.27 -9.41 13.57
CA VAL A 254 28.00 -9.12 12.90
C VAL A 254 27.34 -10.39 12.37
N GLU A 255 28.10 -11.26 11.70
CA GLU A 255 27.58 -12.55 11.22
C GLU A 255 27.10 -13.42 12.38
N GLY A 256 27.91 -13.53 13.44
CA GLY A 256 27.54 -14.26 14.66
C GLY A 256 26.28 -13.72 15.32
N PHE A 257 26.14 -12.39 15.45
CA PHE A 257 24.93 -11.78 16.00
C PHE A 257 23.65 -12.25 15.29
N PHE A 258 23.66 -12.31 13.95
CA PHE A 258 22.50 -12.75 13.18
C PHE A 258 22.28 -14.27 13.22
N ASP A 259 23.33 -15.06 13.43
CA ASP A 259 23.26 -16.52 13.56
C ASP A 259 22.73 -16.97 14.93
N HIS A 260 22.89 -16.15 15.98
CA HIS A 260 22.55 -16.50 17.37
C HIS A 260 21.15 -16.10 17.82
N ARG A 261 20.21 -15.85 16.89
CA ARG A 261 18.83 -15.41 17.22
C ARG A 261 18.13 -16.29 18.27
N ASP A 262 18.30 -17.61 18.19
CA ASP A 262 17.64 -18.55 19.11
C ASP A 262 18.23 -18.47 20.52
N ASP A 263 19.52 -18.17 20.65
CA ASP A 263 20.19 -17.99 21.94
C ASP A 263 19.66 -16.72 22.65
N TYR A 264 19.60 -15.58 21.94
CA TYR A 264 19.02 -14.33 22.47
C TYR A 264 17.58 -14.55 22.96
N LYS A 265 16.78 -15.27 22.17
CA LYS A 265 15.40 -15.62 22.53
C LYS A 265 15.32 -16.55 23.74
N GLN A 266 16.23 -17.51 23.86
CA GLN A 266 16.27 -18.43 25.00
C GLN A 266 16.58 -17.71 26.31
N PHE A 267 17.48 -16.73 26.27
CA PHE A 267 17.90 -15.96 27.44
C PHE A 267 17.06 -14.69 27.69
N ASP A 268 16.02 -14.46 26.89
CA ASP A 268 15.14 -13.27 26.96
C ASP A 268 15.94 -11.95 26.88
N VAL A 269 17.00 -11.95 26.06
CA VAL A 269 17.83 -10.78 25.80
C VAL A 269 17.28 -10.07 24.54
N PRO A 270 16.98 -8.76 24.61
CA PRO A 270 16.42 -7.99 23.50
C PRO A 270 17.26 -8.01 22.23
#